data_AF-A0A0H5Q9F5-F1
#
_entry.id   AF-A0A0H5Q9F5-F1
#
_cell.length_a   1.000
_cell.length_b   1.000
_cell.length_c   1.000
_cell.angle_alpha   90.00
_cell.angle_beta   90.00
_cell.angle_gamma   90.00
#
_symmetry.space_group_name_H-M   'P 1'
#
loop_
_entity.id
_entity.type
_entity.pdbx_description
1 polymer ?
#
loop_
_entity_poly.entity_id
_entity_poly.type
_entity_poly.pdbx_seq_one_letter_code
_entity_poly.pdbx_strand_id
1 'polypeptide(L)'
;MIPDEIQIQHTIDTFISQDRSFALWRIPGESPRFVMQTSGSARLLYRIEELDEQSGFVIAPFHVSEQHPIVLIRPDIRELPLADEAKVPCRWNSSSMPMGPKFHAGGTNVSCKENEKDDYTHRFQTFIEPLRRKQFDKLVLSRSQTIPTGGTTFSPAAAFYKAIERYKYSYVYLCHTPETGTWLGCTPEIILSGEKGEWHTVALAGTQPLRNGELPTEWDDKNREEQEYVAFYIRRQLQALGIQPTETPPAPVRAGELSHLRSDFSFPLPDNRKLGDLLKHDKGQIGFLGDLRRMNVAITRARMKLMILGDAPTLTLHAFYKALYEYIRENGRVITVPALEP
;
A
#
# COMPACT_ATOMS: atom_id res chain seq x y z
N MET A 1 -6.04 -19.52 -23.79
CA MET A 1 -4.72 -19.68 -23.15
C MET A 1 -3.85 -20.51 -24.05
N ILE A 2 -2.62 -20.06 -24.26
CA ILE A 2 -1.57 -20.79 -24.97
C ILE A 2 -1.06 -21.89 -24.01
N PRO A 3 -0.65 -23.09 -24.49
CA PRO A 3 -0.17 -24.18 -23.63
C PRO A 3 0.87 -23.75 -22.57
N ASP A 4 1.76 -22.83 -22.93
CA ASP A 4 2.80 -22.29 -22.05
C ASP A 4 2.20 -21.53 -20.84
N GLU A 5 1.08 -20.83 -20.99
CA GLU A 5 0.43 -20.09 -19.90
C GLU A 5 -0.16 -21.02 -18.84
N ILE A 6 -0.72 -22.16 -19.27
CA ILE A 6 -1.27 -23.18 -18.37
C ILE A 6 -0.14 -23.82 -17.56
N GLN A 7 0.99 -24.10 -18.21
CA GLN A 7 2.17 -24.67 -17.57
C GLN A 7 2.79 -23.71 -16.54
N ILE A 8 2.85 -22.41 -16.87
CA ILE A 8 3.31 -21.37 -15.95
C ILE A 8 2.40 -21.29 -14.72
N GLN A 9 1.08 -21.28 -14.92
CA GLN A 9 0.11 -21.24 -13.82
C GLN A 9 0.26 -22.43 -12.88
N HIS A 10 0.36 -23.64 -13.45
CA HIS A 10 0.57 -24.87 -12.68
C HIS A 10 1.88 -24.83 -11.88
N THR A 11 2.95 -24.30 -12.46
CA THR A 11 4.26 -24.18 -11.80
C THR A 11 4.20 -23.26 -10.58
N ILE A 12 3.56 -22.09 -10.72
CA ILE A 12 3.39 -21.14 -9.61
C ILE A 12 2.52 -21.75 -8.50
N ASP A 13 1.40 -22.37 -8.84
CA ASP A 13 0.54 -23.04 -7.84
C ASP A 13 1.27 -24.22 -7.16
N THR A 14 2.17 -24.89 -7.87
CA THR A 14 3.06 -25.91 -7.30
C THR A 14 4.02 -25.30 -6.29
N PHE A 15 4.60 -24.12 -6.55
CA PHE A 15 5.45 -23.43 -5.58
C PHE A 15 4.71 -23.05 -4.30
N ILE A 16 3.43 -22.64 -4.41
CA ILE A 16 2.57 -22.37 -3.26
C ILE A 16 2.32 -23.65 -2.45
N SER A 17 1.98 -24.77 -3.11
CA SER A 17 1.75 -26.05 -2.41
C SER A 17 3.01 -26.63 -1.76
N GLN A 18 4.20 -26.23 -2.25
CA GLN A 18 5.50 -26.57 -1.69
C GLN A 18 6.00 -25.55 -0.64
N ASP A 19 5.19 -24.55 -0.28
CA ASP A 19 5.52 -23.50 0.71
C ASP A 19 6.82 -22.74 0.36
N ARG A 20 7.08 -22.53 -0.94
CA ARG A 20 8.29 -21.84 -1.42
C ARG A 20 8.11 -20.32 -1.41
N SER A 21 9.06 -19.59 -0.83
CA SER A 21 9.03 -18.13 -0.84
C SER A 21 9.31 -17.55 -2.24
N PHE A 22 8.30 -16.90 -2.84
CA PHE A 22 8.42 -16.25 -4.15
C PHE A 22 7.56 -14.98 -4.25
N ALA A 23 7.87 -14.14 -5.22
CA ALA A 23 7.00 -13.07 -5.68
C ALA A 23 6.97 -13.00 -7.20
N LEU A 24 5.78 -12.76 -7.73
CA LEU A 24 5.49 -12.49 -9.13
C LEU A 24 4.75 -11.14 -9.16
N TRP A 25 5.19 -10.19 -9.97
CA TRP A 25 4.53 -8.89 -10.04
C TRP A 25 4.66 -8.27 -11.41
N ARG A 26 3.78 -7.31 -11.71
CA ARG A 26 3.76 -6.57 -12.96
C ARG A 26 3.64 -5.08 -12.68
N ILE A 27 4.64 -4.33 -13.14
CA ILE A 27 4.60 -2.87 -13.20
C ILE A 27 3.72 -2.48 -14.41
N PRO A 28 2.85 -1.46 -14.31
CA PRO A 28 2.06 -0.98 -15.44
C PRO A 28 2.89 -0.74 -16.70
N GLY A 29 2.48 -1.34 -17.82
CA GLY A 29 3.18 -1.21 -19.11
C GLY A 29 4.34 -2.19 -19.33
N GLU A 30 4.68 -3.01 -18.34
CA GLU A 30 5.78 -3.99 -18.44
C GLU A 30 5.29 -5.44 -18.41
N SER A 31 6.18 -6.36 -18.80
CA SER A 31 6.01 -7.80 -18.60
C SER A 31 6.12 -8.19 -17.12
N PRO A 32 5.45 -9.27 -16.68
CA PRO A 32 5.60 -9.78 -15.31
C PRO A 32 7.06 -10.12 -14.97
N ARG A 33 7.47 -9.76 -13.76
CA ARG A 33 8.78 -10.05 -13.16
C ARG A 33 8.61 -11.09 -12.04
N PHE A 34 9.62 -11.93 -11.84
CA PHE A 34 9.57 -13.03 -10.87
C PHE A 34 10.83 -13.02 -9.99
N VAL A 35 10.67 -13.38 -8.72
CA VAL A 35 11.78 -13.77 -7.84
C VAL A 35 11.39 -14.93 -6.94
N MET A 36 12.35 -15.79 -6.61
CA MET A 36 12.15 -16.90 -5.67
C MET A 36 13.43 -17.18 -4.88
N GLN A 37 13.26 -17.65 -3.64
CA GLN A 37 14.36 -18.17 -2.83
C GLN A 37 14.63 -19.64 -3.14
N THR A 38 15.90 -20.01 -3.18
CA THR A 38 16.34 -21.41 -3.39
C THR A 38 16.40 -22.21 -2.10
N SER A 39 16.53 -21.54 -0.96
CA SER A 39 16.67 -22.18 0.35
C SER A 39 16.35 -21.24 1.51
N GLY A 40 16.00 -21.85 2.65
CA GLY A 40 15.67 -21.17 3.89
C GLY A 40 14.31 -20.48 3.87
N SER A 41 13.98 -19.85 5.00
CA SER A 41 12.79 -19.03 5.16
C SER A 41 13.02 -17.63 4.59
N ALA A 42 11.96 -16.82 4.47
CA ALA A 42 12.13 -15.42 4.08
C ALA A 42 12.94 -14.68 5.15
N ARG A 43 13.70 -13.65 4.74
CA ARG A 43 14.47 -12.85 5.70
C ARG A 43 13.50 -11.95 6.47
N LEU A 44 13.44 -12.12 7.79
CA LEU A 44 12.64 -11.29 8.67
C LEU A 44 13.46 -10.10 9.16
N LEU A 45 12.90 -8.91 9.06
CA LEU A 45 13.47 -7.66 9.54
C LEU A 45 12.49 -7.01 10.52
N TYR A 46 13.01 -6.40 11.57
CA TYR A 46 12.19 -5.83 12.66
C TYR A 46 12.26 -4.32 12.72
N ARG A 47 13.11 -3.72 11.89
CA ARG A 47 13.20 -2.28 11.72
C ARG A 47 13.37 -1.94 10.23
N ILE A 48 12.83 -0.79 9.83
CA ILE A 48 12.75 -0.40 8.41
C ILE A 48 14.14 -0.08 7.83
N GLU A 49 15.04 0.43 8.66
CA GLU A 49 16.43 0.75 8.31
C GLU A 49 17.21 -0.50 7.92
N GLU A 50 16.78 -1.68 8.37
CA GLU A 50 17.41 -2.95 7.97
C GLU A 50 17.14 -3.31 6.50
N LEU A 51 16.27 -2.56 5.81
CA LEU A 51 16.11 -2.62 4.36
C LEU A 51 17.27 -1.96 3.61
N ASP A 52 18.10 -1.17 4.29
CA ASP A 52 19.31 -0.63 3.70
C ASP A 52 20.18 -1.76 3.14
N GLU A 53 20.74 -1.52 1.96
CA GLU A 53 21.59 -2.46 1.22
C GLU A 53 20.93 -3.79 0.86
N GLN A 54 19.63 -3.96 1.14
CA GLN A 54 18.90 -5.18 0.80
C GLN A 54 18.39 -5.13 -0.64
N SER A 55 18.26 -6.31 -1.24
CA SER A 55 17.61 -6.48 -2.54
C SER A 55 16.66 -7.67 -2.52
N GLY A 56 15.51 -7.52 -3.17
CA GLY A 56 14.47 -8.55 -3.21
C GLY A 56 13.06 -7.95 -3.21
N PHE A 57 12.08 -8.80 -2.95
CA PHE A 57 10.68 -8.39 -2.82
C PHE A 57 10.32 -8.25 -1.34
N VAL A 58 9.80 -7.09 -0.95
CA VAL A 58 9.54 -6.75 0.45
C VAL A 58 8.03 -6.72 0.72
N ILE A 59 7.62 -7.39 1.79
CA ILE A 59 6.28 -7.32 2.37
C ILE A 59 6.42 -6.65 3.74
N ALA A 60 5.97 -5.40 3.85
CA ALA A 60 6.08 -4.62 5.09
C ALA A 60 4.69 -4.39 5.72
N PRO A 61 4.49 -4.72 7.01
CA PRO A 61 3.25 -4.42 7.70
C PRO A 61 3.13 -2.92 8.00
N PHE A 62 1.90 -2.48 8.32
CA PHE A 62 1.66 -1.09 8.73
C PHE A 62 2.42 -0.72 10.01
N HIS A 63 2.50 -1.66 10.96
CA HIS A 63 3.22 -1.51 12.21
C HIS A 63 4.20 -2.68 12.35
N VAL A 64 5.50 -2.38 12.24
CA VAL A 64 6.55 -3.38 12.41
C VAL A 64 6.65 -3.76 13.88
N SER A 65 6.64 -5.06 14.15
CA SER A 65 6.72 -5.61 15.51
C SER A 65 7.26 -7.03 15.46
N GLU A 66 7.58 -7.62 16.61
CA GLU A 66 7.99 -9.03 16.66
C GLU A 66 6.93 -9.99 16.08
N GLN A 67 5.65 -9.64 16.25
CA GLN A 67 4.51 -10.40 15.73
C GLN A 67 4.22 -10.12 14.25
N HIS A 68 4.68 -8.98 13.73
CA HIS A 68 4.46 -8.54 12.36
C HIS A 68 5.77 -7.96 11.84
N PRO A 69 6.75 -8.81 11.48
CA PRO A 69 8.01 -8.35 10.91
C PRO A 69 7.82 -7.92 9.45
N ILE A 70 8.81 -7.17 8.95
CA ILE A 70 9.01 -7.01 7.52
C ILE A 70 9.57 -8.32 6.97
N VAL A 71 9.03 -8.78 5.84
CA VAL A 71 9.44 -10.03 5.20
C VAL A 71 10.10 -9.70 3.86
N LEU A 72 11.34 -10.13 3.68
CA LEU A 72 12.13 -9.93 2.47
C LEU A 72 12.39 -11.28 1.77
N ILE A 73 11.85 -11.40 0.56
CA ILE A 73 12.09 -12.53 -0.34
C ILE A 73 13.34 -12.22 -1.16
N ARG A 74 14.42 -12.99 -0.93
CA ARG A 74 15.67 -12.80 -1.66
C ARG A 74 15.54 -13.24 -3.12
N PRO A 75 16.16 -12.53 -4.07
CA PRO A 75 16.07 -12.82 -5.49
C PRO A 75 17.12 -13.86 -5.93
N ASP A 76 17.14 -15.02 -5.28
CA ASP A 76 18.09 -16.11 -5.60
C ASP A 76 17.86 -16.62 -7.03
N ILE A 77 16.59 -16.69 -7.43
CA ILE A 77 16.12 -16.95 -8.79
C ILE A 77 15.33 -15.74 -9.25
N ARG A 78 15.51 -15.30 -10.51
CA ARG A 78 14.84 -14.12 -11.11
C ARG A 78 14.00 -14.44 -12.36
N GLU A 79 14.13 -15.65 -12.86
CA GLU A 79 13.37 -16.14 -14.00
C GLU A 79 12.55 -17.34 -13.55
N LEU A 80 11.33 -17.45 -14.07
CA LEU A 80 10.46 -18.56 -13.69
C LEU A 80 11.05 -19.87 -14.25
N PRO A 81 11.36 -20.87 -13.41
CA PRO A 81 11.87 -22.14 -13.90
C PRO A 81 10.81 -22.83 -14.78
N LEU A 82 11.20 -23.27 -15.98
CA LEU A 82 10.33 -24.08 -16.83
C LEU A 82 10.14 -25.47 -16.20
N ALA A 83 9.00 -26.12 -16.45
CA ALA A 83 8.60 -27.32 -15.70
C ALA A 83 9.58 -28.51 -15.78
N ASP A 84 10.40 -28.61 -16.84
CA ASP A 84 11.43 -29.65 -16.96
C ASP A 84 12.68 -29.36 -16.10
N GLU A 85 12.88 -28.11 -15.68
CA GLU A 85 13.93 -27.65 -14.76
C GLU A 85 13.42 -27.45 -13.32
N ALA A 86 12.14 -27.71 -13.05
CA ALA A 86 11.53 -27.65 -11.71
C ALA A 86 12.07 -28.72 -10.73
N LYS A 87 13.11 -29.45 -11.12
CA LYS A 87 14.09 -30.07 -10.21
C LYS A 87 15.09 -29.06 -9.66
N VAL A 88 14.69 -27.81 -9.42
CA VAL A 88 15.46 -26.88 -8.59
C VAL A 88 15.67 -27.61 -7.26
N PRO A 89 16.93 -27.95 -6.88
CA PRO A 89 17.17 -28.73 -5.68
C PRO A 89 16.65 -27.93 -4.49
N CYS A 90 15.52 -28.35 -3.93
CA CYS A 90 15.22 -28.00 -2.55
C CYS A 90 16.30 -28.69 -1.71
N ARG A 91 17.38 -27.97 -1.41
CA ARG A 91 18.28 -28.35 -0.30
C ARG A 91 17.53 -28.11 1.01
N TRP A 92 16.42 -28.80 1.22
CA TRP A 92 15.66 -28.69 2.45
C TRP A 92 14.98 -30.02 2.79
N ASN A 93 15.52 -30.69 3.80
CA ASN A 93 14.88 -31.83 4.42
C ASN A 93 13.74 -31.33 5.31
N SER A 94 12.54 -31.89 5.12
CA SER A 94 11.31 -31.58 5.87
C SER A 94 11.43 -31.78 7.39
N SER A 95 12.53 -32.36 7.87
CA SER A 95 12.77 -32.78 9.25
C SER A 95 13.56 -31.78 10.11
N SER A 96 13.96 -30.61 9.58
CA SER A 96 14.80 -29.65 10.32
C SER A 96 14.28 -28.21 10.27
N MET A 97 12.98 -27.98 10.49
CA MET A 97 12.53 -26.63 10.85
C MET A 97 12.88 -26.35 12.32
N PRO A 98 13.57 -25.24 12.64
CA PRO A 98 13.22 -24.52 13.85
C PRO A 98 11.75 -24.13 13.69
N MET A 99 10.92 -24.40 14.69
CA MET A 99 9.56 -23.89 14.80
C MET A 99 9.61 -22.36 14.90
N GLY A 100 9.92 -21.67 13.80
CA GLY A 100 9.70 -20.24 13.69
C GLY A 100 8.19 -19.99 13.81
N PRO A 101 7.77 -18.88 14.43
CA PRO A 101 6.35 -18.59 14.55
C PRO A 101 5.74 -18.51 13.15
N LYS A 102 4.84 -19.44 12.82
CA LYS A 102 3.94 -19.26 11.68
C LYS A 102 3.02 -18.11 12.04
N PHE A 103 3.20 -16.94 11.42
CA PHE A 103 2.35 -15.78 11.70
C PHE A 103 0.90 -15.97 11.20
N HIS A 104 0.62 -17.10 10.51
CA HIS A 104 -0.70 -17.55 10.09
C HIS A 104 -1.21 -18.83 10.78
N ALA A 105 -0.67 -19.20 11.95
CA ALA A 105 -1.06 -20.45 12.63
C ALA A 105 -2.57 -20.57 12.94
N GLY A 106 -3.28 -19.45 13.04
CA GLY A 106 -4.74 -19.41 12.92
C GLY A 106 -5.09 -18.75 11.60
N GLY A 107 -5.76 -19.47 10.69
CA GLY A 107 -6.46 -18.82 9.60
C GLY A 107 -7.27 -17.66 10.17
N THR A 108 -7.31 -16.52 9.47
CA THR A 108 -8.05 -15.34 9.93
C THR A 108 -9.53 -15.69 9.99
N ASN A 109 -9.97 -16.30 11.09
CA ASN A 109 -11.35 -16.63 11.38
C ASN A 109 -12.06 -15.32 11.74
N VAL A 110 -12.25 -14.48 10.73
CA VAL A 110 -13.18 -13.38 10.82
C VAL A 110 -14.56 -14.00 10.67
N SER A 111 -15.15 -14.38 11.80
CA SER A 111 -16.57 -14.77 11.88
C SER A 111 -17.43 -13.57 11.46
N CYS A 112 -17.72 -13.45 10.17
CA CYS A 112 -18.80 -12.60 9.69
C CYS A 112 -20.10 -13.39 9.81
N LYS A 113 -20.70 -13.43 11.01
CA LYS A 113 -22.11 -13.82 11.11
C LYS A 113 -22.93 -12.65 10.56
N GLU A 114 -23.46 -12.83 9.35
CA GLU A 114 -24.36 -11.89 8.69
C GLU A 114 -25.64 -11.72 9.52
N ASN A 115 -25.73 -10.62 10.28
CA ASN A 115 -26.99 -9.99 10.68
C ASN A 115 -26.95 -8.55 10.14
N GLU A 116 -27.43 -8.37 8.92
CA GLU A 116 -27.04 -7.29 7.99
C GLU A 116 -27.60 -5.87 8.26
N LYS A 117 -28.21 -5.58 9.42
CA LYS A 117 -28.67 -4.19 9.73
C LYS A 117 -28.32 -3.69 11.12
N ASP A 118 -28.46 -4.52 12.15
CA ASP A 118 -28.19 -4.10 13.53
C ASP A 118 -26.68 -4.00 13.82
N ASP A 119 -25.84 -4.83 13.17
CA ASP A 119 -24.37 -4.79 13.31
C ASP A 119 -23.75 -3.55 12.66
N TYR A 120 -24.26 -3.12 11.50
CA TYR A 120 -23.72 -1.94 10.81
C TYR A 120 -23.94 -0.66 11.62
N THR A 121 -25.14 -0.47 12.18
CA THR A 121 -25.48 0.73 12.97
C THR A 121 -24.63 0.82 14.23
N HIS A 122 -24.43 -0.30 14.93
CA HIS A 122 -23.59 -0.34 16.12
C HIS A 122 -22.10 -0.09 15.80
N ARG A 123 -21.58 -0.68 14.72
CA ARG A 123 -20.19 -0.46 14.27
C ARG A 123 -19.97 0.98 13.79
N PHE A 124 -20.95 1.53 13.08
CA PHE A 124 -20.93 2.94 12.68
C PHE A 124 -20.98 3.87 13.91
N GLN A 125 -21.80 3.58 14.92
CA GLN A 125 -21.85 4.37 16.15
C GLN A 125 -20.54 4.30 16.94
N THR A 126 -19.97 3.12 17.10
CA THR A 126 -18.66 2.93 17.75
C THR A 126 -17.54 3.68 17.03
N PHE A 127 -17.66 3.81 15.70
CA PHE A 127 -16.70 4.54 14.87
C PHE A 127 -16.93 6.06 14.86
N ILE A 128 -18.18 6.53 14.87
CA ILE A 128 -18.52 7.95 14.78
C ILE A 128 -18.42 8.66 16.13
N GLU A 129 -18.64 7.95 17.24
CA GLU A 129 -18.68 8.56 18.57
C GLU A 129 -17.32 9.13 19.00
N PRO A 130 -16.17 8.44 18.80
CA PRO A 130 -14.85 9.02 19.06
C PRO A 130 -14.53 10.24 18.17
N LEU A 131 -15.05 10.25 16.93
CA LEU A 131 -14.94 11.41 16.03
C LEU A 131 -15.76 12.60 16.55
N ARG A 132 -16.98 12.36 17.03
CA ARG A 132 -17.86 13.40 17.62
C ARG A 132 -17.30 13.95 18.93
N ARG A 133 -16.72 13.09 19.76
CA ARG A 133 -16.04 13.44 21.02
C ARG A 133 -14.66 14.05 20.82
N LYS A 134 -14.21 14.21 19.56
CA LYS A 134 -12.90 14.77 19.21
C LYS A 134 -11.73 14.02 19.84
N GLN A 135 -11.90 12.72 20.09
CA GLN A 135 -10.83 11.84 20.59
C GLN A 135 -9.89 11.41 19.48
N PHE A 136 -10.43 11.32 18.25
CA PHE A 136 -9.65 11.09 17.05
C PHE A 136 -10.09 12.11 16.01
N ASP A 137 -9.12 12.66 15.27
CA ASP A 137 -9.39 13.62 14.19
C ASP A 137 -10.01 12.92 12.98
N LYS A 138 -9.61 11.66 12.76
CA LYS A 138 -10.12 10.86 11.67
C LYS A 138 -9.89 9.37 11.84
N LEU A 139 -10.88 8.60 11.43
CA LEU A 139 -10.82 7.14 11.42
C LEU A 139 -11.09 6.63 10.00
N VAL A 140 -10.47 5.49 9.64
CA VAL A 140 -10.76 4.76 8.39
C VAL A 140 -11.26 3.39 8.78
N LEU A 141 -12.52 3.09 8.43
CA LEU A 141 -13.11 1.79 8.70
C LEU A 141 -12.81 0.86 7.51
N SER A 142 -12.11 -0.23 7.77
CA SER A 142 -11.96 -1.35 6.84
C SER A 142 -12.93 -2.47 7.20
N ARG A 143 -13.37 -3.22 6.19
CA ARG A 143 -14.08 -4.49 6.35
C ARG A 143 -13.37 -5.57 5.55
N SER A 144 -13.46 -6.81 6.00
CA SER A 144 -12.97 -7.99 5.28
C SER A 144 -14.14 -8.90 4.94
N GLN A 145 -14.00 -9.64 3.84
CA GLN A 145 -14.92 -10.72 3.48
C GLN A 145 -14.11 -12.00 3.32
N THR A 146 -14.60 -13.08 3.91
CA THR A 146 -13.98 -14.41 3.79
C THR A 146 -14.90 -15.27 2.94
N ILE A 147 -14.37 -15.80 1.83
CA ILE A 147 -15.12 -16.64 0.90
C ILE A 147 -14.59 -18.07 1.03
N PRO A 148 -15.37 -19.03 1.56
CA PRO A 148 -14.99 -20.43 1.57
C PRO A 148 -14.85 -20.93 0.12
N THR A 149 -13.80 -21.69 -0.16
CA THR A 149 -13.54 -22.23 -1.52
C THR A 149 -14.52 -23.32 -1.94
N GLY A 150 -15.36 -23.82 -1.03
CA GLY A 150 -16.49 -24.70 -1.33
C GLY A 150 -16.11 -26.03 -2.01
N GLY A 151 -14.85 -26.47 -1.88
CA GLY A 151 -14.32 -27.65 -2.58
C GLY A 151 -13.88 -27.40 -4.02
N THR A 152 -13.99 -26.17 -4.54
CA THR A 152 -13.39 -25.78 -5.82
C THR A 152 -11.90 -25.43 -5.65
N THR A 153 -11.06 -25.86 -6.58
CA THR A 153 -9.64 -25.51 -6.60
C THR A 153 -9.48 -24.07 -7.10
N PHE A 154 -9.24 -23.13 -6.18
CA PHE A 154 -8.83 -21.78 -6.53
C PHE A 154 -7.35 -21.80 -6.95
N SER A 155 -7.05 -21.23 -8.13
CA SER A 155 -5.67 -21.04 -8.62
C SER A 155 -5.25 -19.58 -8.42
N PRO A 156 -4.37 -19.29 -7.45
CA PRO A 156 -3.78 -17.97 -7.28
C PRO A 156 -3.08 -17.48 -8.54
N ALA A 157 -2.38 -18.36 -9.27
CA ALA A 157 -1.72 -18.01 -10.51
C ALA A 157 -2.71 -17.57 -11.60
N ALA A 158 -3.78 -18.34 -11.83
CA ALA A 158 -4.82 -17.96 -12.79
C ALA A 158 -5.49 -16.63 -12.41
N ALA A 159 -5.70 -16.38 -11.11
CA ALA A 159 -6.24 -15.12 -10.62
C ALA A 159 -5.29 -13.95 -10.88
N PHE A 160 -3.98 -14.13 -10.71
CA PHE A 160 -2.96 -13.14 -11.07
C PHE A 160 -3.00 -12.79 -12.56
N TYR A 161 -3.04 -13.79 -13.46
CA TYR A 161 -3.10 -13.54 -14.90
C TYR A 161 -4.37 -12.81 -15.34
N LYS A 162 -5.53 -13.17 -14.75
CA LYS A 162 -6.78 -12.41 -14.96
C LYS A 162 -6.66 -10.97 -14.45
N ALA A 163 -5.96 -10.75 -13.34
CA ALA A 163 -5.78 -9.43 -12.75
C ALA A 163 -4.88 -8.53 -13.62
N ILE A 164 -3.79 -9.04 -14.20
CA ILE A 164 -2.93 -8.22 -15.09
C ILE A 164 -3.64 -7.80 -16.38
N GLU A 165 -4.52 -8.65 -16.93
CA GLU A 165 -5.31 -8.33 -18.11
C GLU A 165 -6.35 -7.24 -17.81
N ARG A 166 -7.01 -7.36 -16.65
CA ARG A 166 -8.07 -6.45 -16.22
C ARG A 166 -7.52 -5.09 -15.76
N TYR A 167 -6.47 -5.08 -14.95
CA TYR A 167 -5.95 -3.89 -14.27
C TYR A 167 -4.66 -3.37 -14.93
N LYS A 168 -4.75 -3.02 -16.22
CA LYS A 168 -3.61 -2.63 -17.06
C LYS A 168 -2.75 -1.50 -16.50
N TYR A 169 -3.33 -0.59 -15.72
CA TYR A 169 -2.66 0.58 -15.13
C TYR A 169 -2.28 0.42 -13.65
N SER A 170 -2.46 -0.77 -13.06
CA SER A 170 -2.17 -1.01 -11.64
C SER A 170 -0.95 -1.90 -11.45
N TYR A 171 -0.20 -1.69 -10.38
CA TYR A 171 0.78 -2.66 -9.92
C TYR A 171 0.04 -3.91 -9.42
N VAL A 172 0.28 -5.05 -10.05
CA VAL A 172 -0.35 -6.33 -9.69
C VAL A 172 0.74 -7.24 -9.13
N TYR A 173 0.50 -7.89 -8.00
CA TYR A 173 1.46 -8.81 -7.40
C TYR A 173 0.77 -10.06 -6.86
N LEU A 174 1.47 -11.18 -6.94
CA LEU A 174 1.21 -12.44 -6.26
C LEU A 174 2.49 -12.84 -5.53
N CYS A 175 2.48 -12.89 -4.21
CA CYS A 175 3.60 -13.37 -3.43
C CYS A 175 3.17 -14.41 -2.41
N HIS A 176 4.10 -15.27 -2.04
CA HIS A 176 3.89 -16.30 -1.04
C HIS A 176 5.16 -16.44 -0.19
N THR A 177 4.98 -16.59 1.12
CA THR A 177 6.00 -17.08 2.05
C THR A 177 5.31 -17.93 3.13
N PRO A 178 6.00 -18.90 3.74
CA PRO A 178 5.47 -19.62 4.91
C PRO A 178 5.04 -18.69 6.06
N GLU A 179 5.74 -17.56 6.21
CA GLU A 179 5.53 -16.58 7.26
C GLU A 179 4.30 -15.71 7.02
N THR A 180 4.00 -15.38 5.76
CA THR A 180 2.91 -14.44 5.39
C THR A 180 1.73 -15.11 4.68
N GLY A 181 1.83 -16.38 4.30
CA GLY A 181 0.89 -17.01 3.37
C GLY A 181 0.91 -16.34 1.99
N THR A 182 -0.13 -16.60 1.20
CA THR A 182 -0.28 -16.10 -0.18
C THR A 182 -1.06 -14.79 -0.24
N TRP A 183 -0.48 -13.78 -0.87
CA TRP A 183 -1.11 -12.47 -1.11
C TRP A 183 -1.23 -12.20 -2.60
N LEU A 184 -2.43 -11.82 -3.03
CA LEU A 184 -2.69 -11.28 -4.36
C LEU A 184 -3.25 -9.86 -4.20
N GLY A 185 -2.63 -8.88 -4.85
CA GLY A 185 -3.04 -7.49 -4.76
C GLY A 185 -2.92 -6.74 -6.08
N CYS A 186 -3.76 -5.74 -6.24
CA CYS A 186 -3.77 -4.82 -7.38
C CYS A 186 -3.88 -3.39 -6.82
N THR A 187 -2.82 -2.60 -6.92
CA THR A 187 -2.80 -1.21 -6.42
C THR A 187 -2.45 -0.23 -7.54
N PRO A 188 -3.23 0.86 -7.73
CA PRO A 188 -2.85 1.94 -8.65
C PRO A 188 -1.87 2.93 -7.99
N GLU A 189 -1.69 2.86 -6.67
CA GLU A 189 -0.94 3.85 -5.90
C GLU A 189 0.52 3.40 -5.73
N ILE A 190 1.43 4.17 -6.33
CA ILE A 190 2.86 4.01 -6.17
C ILE A 190 3.27 4.84 -4.94
N ILE A 191 3.91 4.19 -3.99
CA ILE A 191 4.44 4.87 -2.81
C ILE A 191 5.76 5.55 -3.14
N LEU A 192 6.68 4.80 -3.75
CA LEU A 192 7.99 5.26 -4.11
C LEU A 192 8.56 4.26 -5.12
N SER A 193 9.24 4.76 -6.14
CA SER A 193 9.85 3.94 -7.18
C SER A 193 11.07 4.68 -7.73
N GLY A 194 12.11 3.97 -8.12
CA GLY A 194 13.29 4.63 -8.66
C GLY A 194 14.31 3.65 -9.20
N GLU A 195 15.10 4.12 -10.16
CA GLU A 195 16.20 3.38 -10.75
C GLU A 195 17.35 4.35 -11.05
N LYS A 196 18.60 3.90 -10.89
CA LYS A 196 19.81 4.66 -11.27
C LYS A 196 19.92 6.07 -10.64
N GLY A 197 19.33 6.26 -9.45
CA GLY A 197 19.41 7.52 -8.71
C GLY A 197 18.27 8.49 -9.00
N GLU A 198 17.42 8.20 -9.99
CA GLU A 198 16.19 8.95 -10.25
C GLU A 198 15.01 8.24 -9.60
N TRP A 199 14.35 8.94 -8.69
CA TRP A 199 13.23 8.44 -7.92
C TRP A 199 11.97 9.23 -8.21
N HIS A 200 10.84 8.58 -8.04
CA HIS A 200 9.54 9.19 -8.18
C HIS A 200 8.54 8.66 -7.16
N THR A 201 7.62 9.55 -6.78
CA THR A 201 6.40 9.24 -6.03
C THR A 201 5.24 9.94 -6.70
N VAL A 202 4.01 9.55 -6.36
CA VAL A 202 2.80 10.16 -6.91
C VAL A 202 1.87 10.67 -5.81
N ALA A 203 1.28 11.84 -6.03
CA ALA A 203 0.06 12.22 -5.33
C ALA A 203 -1.11 11.71 -6.17
N LEU A 204 -1.90 10.79 -5.63
CA LEU A 204 -3.08 10.24 -6.29
C LEU A 204 -4.33 10.50 -5.43
N ALA A 205 -5.12 11.49 -5.83
CA ALA A 205 -6.26 11.97 -5.06
C ALA A 205 -7.32 12.61 -5.98
N GLY A 206 -8.47 12.95 -5.41
CA GLY A 206 -9.68 13.22 -6.19
C GLY A 206 -10.22 11.93 -6.82
N THR A 207 -11.53 11.75 -6.85
CA THR A 207 -12.15 10.56 -7.43
C THR A 207 -13.43 10.91 -8.14
N GLN A 208 -13.51 10.55 -9.42
CA GLN A 208 -14.72 10.69 -10.21
C GLN A 208 -14.96 9.43 -11.06
N PRO A 209 -16.22 9.06 -11.32
CA PRO A 209 -16.53 7.99 -12.26
C PRO A 209 -16.02 8.34 -13.65
N LEU A 210 -15.63 7.32 -14.42
CA LEU A 210 -15.39 7.48 -15.84
C LEU A 210 -16.70 7.84 -16.55
N ARG A 211 -16.65 8.80 -17.49
CA ARG A 211 -17.83 9.16 -18.31
C ARG A 211 -17.72 8.42 -19.64
N ASN A 212 -18.63 7.49 -19.92
CA ASN A 212 -18.60 6.62 -21.12
C ASN A 212 -17.28 5.88 -21.32
N GLY A 213 -16.60 5.54 -20.22
CA GLY A 213 -15.28 4.91 -20.28
C GLY A 213 -14.14 5.87 -20.67
N GLU A 214 -14.35 7.19 -20.67
CA GLU A 214 -13.32 8.21 -20.89
C GLU A 214 -12.95 8.95 -19.60
N LEU A 215 -11.76 9.57 -19.61
CA LEU A 215 -11.28 10.37 -18.49
C LEU A 215 -12.02 11.71 -18.44
N PRO A 216 -12.49 12.14 -17.25
CA PRO A 216 -13.13 13.44 -17.09
C PRO A 216 -12.12 14.57 -17.34
N THR A 217 -12.53 15.54 -18.15
CA THR A 217 -11.79 16.77 -18.43
C THR A 217 -12.06 17.85 -17.38
N GLU A 218 -13.26 17.82 -16.77
CA GLU A 218 -13.69 18.78 -15.75
C GLU A 218 -13.65 18.15 -14.36
N TRP A 219 -13.05 18.87 -13.42
CA TRP A 219 -12.93 18.48 -12.02
C TRP A 219 -13.48 19.60 -11.16
N ASP A 220 -14.31 19.24 -10.17
CA ASP A 220 -14.80 20.20 -9.19
C ASP A 220 -13.69 20.67 -8.24
N ASP A 221 -13.90 21.83 -7.62
CA ASP A 221 -12.92 22.46 -6.73
C ASP A 221 -12.57 21.56 -5.55
N LYS A 222 -13.55 20.77 -5.08
CA LYS A 222 -13.39 19.81 -4.00
C LYS A 222 -12.32 18.78 -4.34
N ASN A 223 -12.41 18.12 -5.49
CA ASN A 223 -11.43 17.11 -5.93
C ASN A 223 -10.06 17.73 -6.25
N ARG A 224 -10.04 18.97 -6.76
CA ARG A 224 -8.79 19.71 -7.01
C ARG A 224 -8.06 20.05 -5.71
N GLU A 225 -8.77 20.56 -4.72
CA GLU A 225 -8.23 20.81 -3.38
C GLU A 225 -7.74 19.50 -2.75
N GLU A 226 -8.54 18.43 -2.82
CA GLU A 226 -8.17 17.11 -2.32
C GLU A 226 -6.85 16.61 -2.90
N GLN A 227 -6.65 16.77 -4.21
CA GLN A 227 -5.38 16.46 -4.87
C GLN A 227 -4.24 17.34 -4.36
N GLU A 228 -4.46 18.66 -4.27
CA GLU A 228 -3.44 19.61 -3.84
C GLU A 228 -2.96 19.32 -2.42
N TYR A 229 -3.85 18.94 -1.50
CA TYR A 229 -3.44 18.57 -0.14
C TYR A 229 -2.49 17.36 -0.11
N VAL A 230 -2.73 16.36 -0.96
CA VAL A 230 -1.84 15.19 -1.07
C VAL A 230 -0.51 15.58 -1.71
N ALA A 231 -0.54 16.38 -2.77
CA ALA A 231 0.65 16.90 -3.44
C ALA A 231 1.52 17.74 -2.49
N PHE A 232 0.89 18.65 -1.75
CA PHE A 232 1.53 19.50 -0.76
C PHE A 232 2.18 18.70 0.38
N TYR A 233 1.51 17.64 0.86
CA TYR A 233 2.09 16.73 1.84
C TYR A 233 3.40 16.13 1.35
N ILE A 234 3.38 15.55 0.14
CA ILE A 234 4.54 14.91 -0.46
C ILE A 234 5.67 15.93 -0.62
N ARG A 235 5.39 17.14 -1.12
CA ARG A 235 6.37 18.24 -1.19
C ARG A 235 7.02 18.50 0.16
N ARG A 236 6.22 18.60 1.23
CA ARG A 236 6.73 18.89 2.57
C ARG A 236 7.61 17.78 3.13
N GLN A 237 7.26 16.51 2.90
CA GLN A 237 8.09 15.39 3.33
C GLN A 237 9.43 15.39 2.59
N LEU A 238 9.42 15.59 1.27
CA LEU A 238 10.64 15.66 0.48
C LEU A 238 11.50 16.86 0.92
N GLN A 239 10.90 18.04 1.13
CA GLN A 239 11.61 19.22 1.64
C GLN A 239 12.22 19.01 3.03
N ALA A 240 11.54 18.30 3.93
CA ALA A 240 12.06 17.98 5.27
C ALA A 240 13.33 17.10 5.20
N LEU A 241 13.47 16.32 4.13
CA LEU A 241 14.65 15.51 3.82
C LEU A 241 15.70 16.30 3.02
N GLY A 242 15.49 17.60 2.76
CA GLY A 242 16.35 18.42 1.92
C GLY A 242 16.24 18.13 0.42
N ILE A 243 15.19 17.42 -0.01
CA ILE A 243 14.96 17.04 -1.40
C ILE A 243 14.05 18.07 -2.06
N GLN A 244 14.46 18.55 -3.24
CA GLN A 244 13.66 19.43 -4.10
C GLN A 244 13.16 18.63 -5.31
N PRO A 245 11.88 18.20 -5.34
CA PRO A 245 11.35 17.44 -6.46
C PRO A 245 10.94 18.34 -7.63
N THR A 246 10.99 17.76 -8.83
CA THR A 246 10.23 18.24 -10.00
C THR A 246 8.82 17.67 -9.92
N GLU A 247 7.80 18.54 -9.93
CA GLU A 247 6.39 18.16 -9.85
C GLU A 247 5.68 18.41 -11.19
N THR A 248 4.85 17.47 -11.64
CA THR A 248 3.94 17.67 -12.79
C THR A 248 2.60 18.27 -12.35
N PRO A 249 1.94 19.07 -13.20
CA PRO A 249 0.57 19.52 -12.94
C PRO A 249 -0.40 18.33 -12.79
N PRO A 250 -1.45 18.45 -11.95
CA PRO A 250 -2.39 17.36 -11.74
C PRO A 250 -3.13 17.00 -13.04
N ALA A 251 -3.07 15.73 -13.41
CA ALA A 251 -3.69 15.20 -14.63
C ALA A 251 -4.66 14.04 -14.32
N PRO A 252 -5.76 13.88 -15.07
CA PRO A 252 -6.66 12.75 -14.91
C PRO A 252 -5.97 11.43 -15.29
N VAL A 253 -6.08 10.42 -14.43
CA VAL A 253 -5.61 9.06 -14.68
C VAL A 253 -6.67 8.03 -14.34
N ARG A 254 -6.66 6.92 -15.07
CA ARG A 254 -7.58 5.80 -14.81
C ARG A 254 -7.05 4.93 -13.68
N ALA A 255 -7.90 4.61 -12.71
CA ALA A 255 -7.68 3.55 -11.73
C ALA A 255 -8.90 2.61 -11.70
N GLY A 256 -8.80 1.49 -12.42
CA GLY A 256 -9.94 0.57 -12.60
C GLY A 256 -11.12 1.26 -13.30
N GLU A 257 -12.29 1.22 -12.68
CA GLU A 257 -13.54 1.84 -13.18
C GLU A 257 -13.69 3.33 -12.79
N LEU A 258 -12.68 3.89 -12.12
CA LEU A 258 -12.68 5.27 -11.64
C LEU A 258 -11.57 6.08 -12.31
N SER A 259 -11.69 7.40 -12.22
CA SER A 259 -10.64 8.37 -12.52
C SER A 259 -10.16 9.04 -11.25
N HIS A 260 -8.87 9.33 -11.18
CA HIS A 260 -8.21 10.12 -10.14
C HIS A 260 -7.43 11.27 -10.76
N LEU A 261 -7.12 12.31 -9.99
CA LEU A 261 -6.06 13.24 -10.36
C LEU A 261 -4.73 12.68 -9.87
N ARG A 262 -3.68 12.88 -10.67
CA ARG A 262 -2.32 12.46 -10.37
C ARG A 262 -1.34 13.60 -10.63
N SER A 263 -0.45 13.82 -9.67
CA SER A 263 0.76 14.63 -9.85
C SER A 263 1.95 13.71 -9.61
N ASP A 264 2.94 13.76 -10.49
CA ASP A 264 4.18 13.00 -10.40
C ASP A 264 5.28 13.87 -9.82
N PHE A 265 6.01 13.33 -8.84
CA PHE A 265 7.16 13.97 -8.21
C PHE A 265 8.40 13.17 -8.59
N SER A 266 9.36 13.79 -9.27
CA SER A 266 10.65 13.18 -9.61
C SER A 266 11.78 13.89 -8.87
N PHE A 267 12.71 13.13 -8.30
CA PHE A 267 13.83 13.69 -7.54
C PHE A 267 15.03 12.75 -7.51
N PRO A 268 16.25 13.31 -7.42
CA PRO A 268 17.44 12.49 -7.24
C PRO A 268 17.57 12.01 -5.80
N LEU A 269 18.06 10.79 -5.61
CA LEU A 269 18.56 10.32 -4.31
C LEU A 269 20.04 9.94 -4.44
N PRO A 270 20.93 10.56 -3.65
CA PRO A 270 22.38 10.35 -3.78
C PRO A 270 22.83 8.91 -3.47
N ASP A 271 22.16 8.22 -2.54
CA ASP A 271 22.49 6.84 -2.17
C ASP A 271 21.25 5.94 -2.12
N ASN A 272 21.06 5.16 -3.19
CA ASN A 272 19.97 4.18 -3.30
C ASN A 272 20.08 3.04 -2.27
N ARG A 273 21.23 2.89 -1.61
CA ARG A 273 21.43 1.85 -0.59
C ARG A 273 20.82 2.23 0.76
N LYS A 274 20.42 3.49 0.93
CA LYS A 274 19.84 4.07 2.15
C LYS A 274 18.32 4.22 2.09
N LEU A 275 17.66 3.30 1.39
CA LEU A 275 16.20 3.32 1.23
C LEU A 275 15.46 3.12 2.55
N GLY A 276 15.99 2.29 3.46
CA GLY A 276 15.41 2.10 4.79
C GLY A 276 15.42 3.41 5.59
N ASP A 277 16.52 4.16 5.54
CA ASP A 277 16.64 5.49 6.16
C ASP A 277 15.62 6.49 5.57
N LEU A 278 15.40 6.48 4.25
CA LEU A 278 14.36 7.30 3.60
C LEU A 278 12.95 6.89 4.03
N LEU A 279 12.72 5.59 4.15
CA LEU A 279 11.45 5.02 4.56
C LEU A 279 11.22 5.13 6.07
N LYS A 280 12.17 5.55 6.88
CA LYS A 280 12.04 5.63 8.34
C LYS A 280 11.27 6.88 8.79
N HIS A 281 10.45 6.74 9.84
CA HIS A 281 9.96 7.85 10.68
C HIS A 281 10.61 7.80 12.08
N ASP A 282 10.60 8.93 12.80
CA ASP A 282 11.04 9.10 14.21
C ASP A 282 10.39 8.14 15.25
N LYS A 283 9.48 7.27 14.84
CA LYS A 283 8.82 6.26 15.70
C LYS A 283 8.92 4.81 15.18
N GLY A 284 9.87 4.50 14.28
CA GLY A 284 10.03 3.14 13.73
C GLY A 284 8.89 2.68 12.81
N GLN A 285 8.11 3.64 12.29
CA GLN A 285 7.08 3.43 11.28
C GLN A 285 7.59 3.86 9.90
N ILE A 286 6.91 3.48 8.82
CA ILE A 286 7.30 3.89 7.46
C ILE A 286 7.05 5.40 7.34
N GLY A 287 8.08 6.25 7.43
CA GLY A 287 8.01 7.72 7.56
C GLY A 287 7.67 8.49 6.30
N PHE A 288 7.81 7.88 5.13
CA PHE A 288 7.13 8.38 3.94
C PHE A 288 5.58 8.20 4.04
N LEU A 289 5.11 7.28 4.89
CA LEU A 289 3.72 6.78 4.96
C LEU A 289 3.07 6.85 6.35
N GLY A 290 3.73 7.48 7.32
CA GLY A 290 3.39 7.46 8.74
C GLY A 290 2.22 8.40 9.02
N ASP A 291 1.06 7.83 9.27
CA ASP A 291 -0.19 8.49 9.71
C ASP A 291 -0.86 9.52 8.77
N LEU A 292 -0.32 9.76 7.57
CA LEU A 292 -0.93 10.72 6.62
C LEU A 292 -1.72 10.10 5.48
N ARG A 293 -1.61 8.78 5.27
CA ARG A 293 -2.61 8.03 4.49
C ARG A 293 -4.02 8.19 5.06
N ARG A 294 -4.15 8.32 6.40
CA ARG A 294 -5.44 8.58 7.04
C ARG A 294 -5.93 9.98 6.72
N MET A 295 -5.09 11.01 6.78
CA MET A 295 -5.46 12.38 6.43
C MET A 295 -5.72 12.57 4.92
N ASN A 296 -4.90 12.00 4.05
CA ASN A 296 -5.15 11.98 2.60
C ASN A 296 -6.52 11.35 2.31
N VAL A 297 -6.85 10.20 2.91
CA VAL A 297 -8.19 9.60 2.78
C VAL A 297 -9.28 10.48 3.42
N ALA A 298 -8.95 11.42 4.33
CA ALA A 298 -9.93 12.22 5.08
C ALA A 298 -10.36 13.41 4.29
N ILE A 299 -9.33 14.10 3.82
CA ILE A 299 -9.38 15.14 2.84
C ILE A 299 -10.10 14.59 1.60
N THR A 300 -9.59 13.52 0.98
CA THR A 300 -10.10 12.95 -0.28
C THR A 300 -11.49 12.28 -0.23
N ARG A 301 -12.07 12.07 0.96
CA ARG A 301 -13.43 11.51 1.10
C ARG A 301 -14.45 12.49 1.64
N ALA A 302 -14.04 13.71 2.03
CA ALA A 302 -14.96 14.71 2.54
C ALA A 302 -15.85 15.21 1.40
N ARG A 303 -17.07 14.68 1.23
CA ARG A 303 -17.93 14.93 0.05
C ARG A 303 -18.52 16.35 -0.06
N MET A 304 -18.48 17.15 0.99
CA MET A 304 -19.12 18.48 1.00
C MET A 304 -18.27 19.58 1.63
N LYS A 305 -17.71 19.35 2.83
CA LYS A 305 -16.82 20.29 3.53
C LYS A 305 -15.80 19.51 4.35
N LEU A 306 -14.56 19.99 4.37
CA LEU A 306 -13.53 19.56 5.31
C LEU A 306 -13.46 20.59 6.45
N MET A 307 -13.78 20.17 7.67
CA MET A 307 -13.61 20.99 8.87
C MET A 307 -12.58 20.32 9.77
N ILE A 308 -11.41 20.95 9.91
CA ILE A 308 -10.34 20.52 10.80
C ILE A 308 -10.47 21.33 12.08
N LEU A 309 -10.69 20.65 13.21
CA LEU A 309 -10.91 21.29 14.48
C LEU A 309 -9.87 20.79 15.49
N GLY A 310 -9.05 21.70 15.99
CA GLY A 310 -8.04 21.39 16.99
C GLY A 310 -7.29 22.64 17.46
N ASP A 311 -6.43 22.45 18.45
CA ASP A 311 -5.56 23.51 18.97
C ASP A 311 -4.41 23.76 17.98
N ALA A 312 -4.37 24.96 17.39
CA ALA A 312 -3.41 25.28 16.34
C ALA A 312 -1.94 25.14 16.82
N PRO A 313 -1.53 25.64 18.00
CA PRO A 313 -0.19 25.38 18.54
C PRO A 313 0.16 23.90 18.63
N THR A 314 -0.74 23.06 19.13
CA THR A 314 -0.52 21.61 19.25
C THR A 314 -0.45 20.92 17.88
N LEU A 315 -1.39 21.22 16.98
CA LEU A 315 -1.40 20.66 15.62
C LEU A 315 -0.13 21.03 14.86
N THR A 316 0.33 22.27 14.98
CA THR A 316 1.49 22.80 14.27
C THR A 316 2.84 22.29 14.80
N LEU A 317 2.87 21.45 15.84
CA LEU A 317 4.09 20.71 16.24
C LEU A 317 4.54 19.72 15.16
N HIS A 318 3.58 19.15 14.41
CA HIS A 318 3.89 18.28 13.28
C HIS A 318 4.03 19.09 11.99
N ALA A 319 5.12 18.88 11.25
CA ALA A 319 5.46 19.68 10.06
C ALA A 319 4.33 19.70 9.02
N PHE A 320 3.70 18.57 8.73
CA PHE A 320 2.54 18.52 7.83
C PHE A 320 1.35 19.36 8.32
N TYR A 321 0.92 19.21 9.58
CA TYR A 321 -0.25 19.92 10.10
C TYR A 321 -0.01 21.42 10.22
N LYS A 322 1.25 21.82 10.50
CA LYS A 322 1.66 23.22 10.40
C LYS A 322 1.47 23.76 8.99
N ALA A 323 1.97 23.02 8.00
CA ALA A 323 1.94 23.42 6.61
C ALA A 323 0.49 23.42 6.06
N LEU A 324 -0.34 22.44 6.45
CA LEU A 324 -1.78 22.39 6.14
C LEU A 324 -2.52 23.56 6.79
N TYR A 325 -2.19 23.91 8.03
CA TYR A 325 -2.76 25.06 8.72
C TYR A 325 -2.38 26.38 8.02
N GLU A 326 -1.13 26.55 7.60
CA GLU A 326 -0.66 27.69 6.80
C GLU A 326 -1.42 27.78 5.47
N TYR A 327 -1.55 26.66 4.74
CA TYR A 327 -2.34 26.61 3.51
C TYR A 327 -3.82 27.01 3.74
N ILE A 328 -4.46 26.50 4.79
CA ILE A 328 -5.86 26.85 5.12
C ILE A 328 -5.99 28.32 5.54
N ARG A 329 -4.95 28.93 6.13
CA ARG A 329 -4.93 30.37 6.40
C ARG A 329 -4.90 31.21 5.13
N GLU A 330 -4.22 30.73 4.08
CA GLU A 330 -4.07 31.44 2.80
C GLU A 330 -5.27 31.20 1.86
N ASN A 331 -5.78 29.97 1.81
CA ASN A 331 -6.74 29.53 0.78
C ASN A 331 -8.11 29.13 1.36
N GLY A 332 -8.23 29.01 2.68
CA GLY A 332 -9.44 28.57 3.37
C GLY A 332 -9.95 29.57 4.39
N ARG A 333 -10.64 29.07 5.42
CA ARG A 333 -11.15 29.89 6.52
C ARG A 333 -10.76 29.29 7.86
N VAL A 334 -9.93 30.01 8.61
CA VAL A 334 -9.61 29.68 9.99
C VAL A 334 -10.54 30.46 10.91
N ILE A 335 -11.26 29.75 11.78
CA ILE A 335 -12.14 30.34 12.79
C ILE A 335 -11.54 30.05 14.16
N THR A 336 -11.06 31.09 14.83
CA THR A 336 -10.63 30.99 16.23
C THR A 336 -11.85 30.99 17.13
N VAL A 337 -12.05 29.92 17.88
CA VAL A 337 -13.11 29.87 18.90
C VAL A 337 -12.55 30.45 20.19
N PRO A 338 -13.19 31.47 20.81
CA PRO A 338 -12.79 31.97 22.12
C PRO A 338 -12.74 30.82 23.13
N ALA A 339 -11.80 30.86 24.07
CA ALA A 339 -11.78 29.92 25.18
C ALA A 339 -13.16 29.96 25.89
N LEU A 340 -13.75 28.79 26.13
CA LEU A 340 -14.90 28.70 27.02
C LEU A 340 -14.41 29.14 28.40
N GLU A 341 -14.90 30.29 28.87
CA GLU A 341 -14.74 30.65 30.27
C GLU A 341 -15.36 29.53 31.12
N PRO A 342 -14.65 29.07 32.16
CA PRO A 342 -14.95 27.84 32.89
C PRO A 342 -16.31 27.82 33.58
#